data_AF-X8H9V8-F1
#
_entry.id   AF-X8H9V8-F1
#
_cell.length_a   1.000
_cell.length_b   1.000
_cell.length_c   1.000
_cell.angle_alpha   90.00
_cell.angle_beta   90.00
_cell.angle_gamma   90.00
#
_symmetry.space_group_name_H-M   'P 1'
#
loop_
_entity.id
_entity.type
_entity.pdbx_description
1 polymer ?
#
loop_
_entity_poly.entity_id
_entity_poly.type
_entity_poly.pdbx_seq_one_letter_code
_entity_poly.pdbx_strand_id
1 'polypeptide(L)'
;MIVKSIQITDNDINIAYQKPSATGLTDVFTIKSKDDPRPELMQAFSRLQAIMKKNFEFLEEFNIPFVVRSFKFKYGVIKDVVDKVSVEGIIQDATSTDELKFKTDWLSVEYADRTFAISVQDLIDECVRFIAGKRAQGNLFTNEE
;
A
#
# COMPACT_ATOMS: atom_id res chain seq x y z
N MET A 1 12.26 -3.46 9.90
CA MET A 1 12.16 -2.73 8.62
C MET A 1 10.81 -2.06 8.62
N ILE A 2 10.73 -0.78 8.23
CA ILE A 2 9.50 0.01 8.32
C ILE A 2 9.11 0.44 6.90
N VAL A 3 8.00 -0.06 6.37
CA VAL A 3 7.49 0.35 5.05
C VAL A 3 6.82 1.73 5.20
N LYS A 4 7.27 2.71 4.44
CA LYS A 4 6.77 4.10 4.49
C LYS A 4 5.72 4.39 3.45
N SER A 5 5.83 3.79 2.28
CA SER A 5 4.82 3.93 1.23
C SER A 5 4.92 2.82 0.21
N ILE A 6 3.80 2.54 -0.43
CA ILE A 6 3.72 1.77 -1.66
C ILE A 6 2.92 2.55 -2.69
N GLN A 7 3.46 2.60 -3.91
CA GLN A 7 2.76 3.08 -5.09
C GLN A 7 2.77 1.96 -6.13
N ILE A 8 1.61 1.73 -6.73
CA ILE A 8 1.44 0.84 -7.88
C ILE A 8 0.78 1.67 -8.98
N THR A 9 1.41 1.73 -10.15
CA THR A 9 0.86 2.42 -11.31
C THR A 9 1.17 1.56 -12.52
N ASP A 10 0.13 1.04 -13.17
CA ASP A 10 0.24 0.04 -14.23
C ASP A 10 1.09 -1.16 -13.74
N ASN A 11 2.31 -1.33 -14.28
CA ASN A 11 3.25 -2.39 -13.87
C ASN A 11 4.44 -1.85 -13.05
N ASP A 12 4.48 -0.54 -12.77
CA ASP A 12 5.52 0.06 -11.96
C ASP A 12 5.15 -0.01 -10.47
N ILE A 13 5.98 -0.71 -9.70
CA ILE A 13 5.89 -0.80 -8.25
C ILE A 13 6.99 0.06 -7.65
N ASN A 14 6.62 0.90 -6.69
CA ASN A 14 7.56 1.72 -5.95
C ASN A 14 7.28 1.62 -4.44
N ILE A 15 8.19 1.01 -3.69
CA ILE A 15 8.07 0.83 -2.25
C ILE A 15 9.22 1.58 -1.56
N ALA A 16 8.87 2.55 -0.73
CA ALA A 16 9.82 3.24 0.14
C ALA A 16 9.81 2.61 1.53
N TYR A 17 10.98 2.33 2.09
CA TYR A 17 11.10 1.72 3.41
C TYR A 17 12.35 2.19 4.16
N GLN A 18 12.37 1.93 5.45
CA GLN A 18 13.47 2.25 6.35
C GLN A 18 14.04 1.00 6.98
N LYS A 19 15.36 0.96 7.14
CA LYS A 19 16.06 -0.11 7.83
C LYS A 19 17.08 0.50 8.81
N PRO A 20 17.21 -0.04 10.03
CA PRO A 20 18.31 0.35 10.90
C PRO A 20 19.64 -0.02 10.24
N SER A 21 20.56 0.93 10.23
CA SER A 21 21.94 0.74 9.77
C SER A 21 22.75 0.03 10.85
N ALA A 22 23.93 -0.48 10.46
CA ALA A 22 24.88 -1.08 11.41
C ALA A 22 25.42 -0.06 12.44
N THR A 23 25.27 1.24 12.18
CA THR A 23 25.74 2.33 13.06
C THR A 23 24.65 2.84 14.02
N GLY A 24 23.46 2.23 14.03
CA GLY A 24 22.33 2.67 14.85
C GLY A 24 21.54 3.84 14.28
N LEU A 25 21.90 4.33 13.08
CA LEU A 25 21.12 5.30 12.32
C LEU A 25 20.02 4.59 11.51
N THR A 26 19.12 5.37 10.90
CA THR A 26 18.06 4.82 10.03
C THR A 26 18.32 5.24 8.59
N ASP A 27 18.51 4.26 7.72
CA ASP A 27 18.65 4.48 6.28
C ASP A 27 17.28 4.38 5.60
N VAL A 28 17.05 5.25 4.61
CA VAL A 28 15.85 5.25 3.77
C VAL A 28 16.20 4.66 2.41
N PHE A 29 15.41 3.68 1.98
CA PHE A 29 15.57 3.00 0.71
C PHE A 29 14.29 3.05 -0.10
N THR A 30 14.45 2.90 -1.41
CA THR A 30 13.34 2.80 -2.34
C THR A 30 13.62 1.65 -3.30
N ILE A 31 12.72 0.67 -3.35
CA ILE A 31 12.73 -0.38 -4.37
C ILE A 31 11.74 0.01 -5.47
N LYS A 32 12.23 0.01 -6.71
CA LYS A 32 11.42 0.18 -7.90
C LYS A 32 11.49 -1.10 -8.71
N SER A 33 10.35 -1.62 -9.14
CA SER A 33 10.27 -2.80 -9.99
C SER A 33 9.31 -2.54 -11.15
N LYS A 34 9.63 -3.12 -12.30
CA LYS A 34 8.75 -3.23 -13.47
C LYS A 34 8.27 -4.66 -13.71
N ASP A 35 8.74 -5.59 -12.89
CA ASP A 35 8.30 -6.98 -12.96
C ASP A 35 6.87 -7.07 -12.43
N ASP A 36 6.11 -8.03 -12.95
CA ASP A 36 4.74 -8.24 -12.52
C ASP A 36 4.69 -8.44 -10.99
N PRO A 37 3.92 -7.61 -10.27
CA PRO A 37 3.76 -7.75 -8.83
C PRO A 37 3.19 -9.13 -8.53
N ARG A 38 3.65 -9.71 -7.42
CA ARG A 38 3.08 -10.94 -6.89
C ARG A 38 1.56 -10.80 -6.74
N PRO A 39 0.76 -11.82 -7.10
CA PRO A 39 -0.68 -11.78 -6.96
C PRO A 39 -1.13 -11.40 -5.55
N GLU A 40 -0.43 -11.85 -4.51
CA GLU A 40 -0.79 -11.52 -3.12
C GLU A 40 -0.58 -10.04 -2.79
N LEU A 41 0.50 -9.43 -3.30
CA LEU A 41 0.74 -8.00 -3.13
C LEU A 41 -0.34 -7.18 -3.85
N MET A 42 -0.71 -7.58 -5.06
CA MET A 42 -1.80 -6.94 -5.79
C MET A 42 -3.14 -7.11 -5.08
N GLN A 43 -3.44 -8.29 -4.59
CA GLN A 43 -4.68 -8.54 -3.84
C GLN A 43 -4.75 -7.71 -2.57
N ALA A 44 -3.66 -7.63 -1.79
CA ALA A 44 -3.60 -6.80 -0.59
C ALA A 44 -3.79 -5.31 -0.93
N PHE A 45 -3.13 -4.84 -2.00
CA PHE A 45 -3.26 -3.47 -2.48
C PHE A 45 -4.69 -3.17 -2.93
N SER A 46 -5.27 -4.02 -3.79
CA SER A 46 -6.64 -3.87 -4.30
C SER A 46 -7.70 -3.95 -3.21
N ARG A 47 -7.50 -4.79 -2.18
CA ARG A 47 -8.40 -4.84 -1.02
C ARG A 47 -8.43 -3.49 -0.30
N LEU A 48 -7.26 -2.90 -0.05
CA LEU A 48 -7.18 -1.59 0.60
C LEU A 48 -7.74 -0.46 -0.29
N GLN A 49 -7.51 -0.54 -1.61
CA GLN A 49 -8.14 0.39 -2.57
C GLN A 49 -9.67 0.30 -2.52
N ALA A 50 -10.25 -0.89 -2.45
CA ALA A 50 -11.70 -1.08 -2.39
C ALA A 50 -12.30 -0.47 -1.12
N ILE A 51 -11.63 -0.62 0.03
CA ILE A 51 -12.04 0.03 1.28
C ILE A 51 -12.00 1.55 1.13
N MET A 52 -10.94 2.09 0.51
CA MET A 52 -10.86 3.52 0.26
C MET A 52 -11.95 4.01 -0.69
N LYS A 53 -12.22 3.30 -1.78
CA LYS A 53 -13.29 3.66 -2.72
C LYS A 53 -14.64 3.77 -2.01
N LYS A 54 -14.95 2.85 -1.10
CA LYS A 54 -16.15 2.93 -0.27
C LYS A 54 -16.22 4.20 0.57
N ASN A 55 -15.08 4.66 1.12
CA ASN A 55 -15.03 5.93 1.86
C ASN A 55 -15.18 7.17 0.96
N PHE A 56 -15.01 7.02 -0.35
CA PHE A 56 -15.20 8.06 -1.37
C PHE A 56 -16.41 7.75 -2.27
N GLU A 57 -17.41 7.01 -1.77
CA GLU A 57 -18.57 6.56 -2.58
C GLU A 57 -19.30 7.70 -3.27
N PHE A 58 -19.29 8.90 -2.68
CA PHE A 58 -19.87 10.10 -3.30
C PHE A 58 -19.30 10.39 -4.70
N LEU A 59 -18.02 10.06 -4.97
CA LEU A 59 -17.43 10.24 -6.31
C LEU A 59 -18.08 9.29 -7.33
N GLU A 60 -18.44 8.08 -6.89
CA GLU A 60 -19.15 7.11 -7.74
C GLU A 60 -20.59 7.58 -8.03
N GLU A 61 -21.26 8.21 -7.07
CA GLU A 61 -22.61 8.80 -7.27
C GLU A 61 -22.63 9.85 -8.38
N PHE A 62 -21.55 10.62 -8.54
CA PHE A 62 -21.40 11.61 -9.61
C PHE A 62 -20.81 11.04 -10.90
N ASN A 63 -20.62 9.71 -11.01
CA ASN A 63 -19.95 9.04 -12.11
C ASN A 63 -18.56 9.62 -12.41
N ILE A 64 -17.81 9.99 -11.36
CA ILE A 64 -16.46 10.54 -11.49
C ILE A 64 -15.45 9.39 -11.37
N PRO A 65 -14.74 9.01 -12.46
CA PRO A 65 -13.72 7.97 -12.39
C PRO A 65 -12.60 8.33 -11.42
N PHE A 66 -12.31 7.40 -10.51
CA PHE A 66 -11.32 7.58 -9.46
C PHE A 66 -10.47 6.33 -9.26
N VAL A 67 -9.15 6.54 -9.16
CA VAL A 67 -8.17 5.47 -8.97
C VAL A 67 -7.17 5.85 -7.89
N VAL A 68 -7.15 5.08 -6.81
CA VAL A 68 -6.07 5.14 -5.80
C VAL A 68 -4.80 4.54 -6.41
N ARG A 69 -3.65 5.22 -6.28
CA ARG A 69 -2.37 4.71 -6.81
C ARG A 69 -1.31 4.52 -5.74
N SER A 70 -1.46 5.12 -4.57
CA SER A 70 -0.42 5.13 -3.56
C SER A 70 -0.99 5.22 -2.15
N PHE A 71 -0.31 4.53 -1.23
CA PHE A 71 -0.55 4.56 0.20
C PHE A 71 0.74 4.97 0.92
N LYS A 72 0.60 5.89 1.87
CA LYS A 72 1.68 6.33 2.77
C LYS A 72 1.30 5.97 4.20
N PHE A 73 2.26 5.44 4.94
CA PHE A 73 2.06 4.92 6.29
C PHE A 73 2.79 5.77 7.32
N LYS A 74 2.06 6.23 8.32
CA LYS A 74 2.59 6.94 9.48
C LYS A 74 2.43 6.06 10.72
N TYR A 75 3.55 5.75 11.34
CA TYR A 75 3.61 4.88 12.52
C TYR A 75 3.40 5.72 13.78
N GLY A 76 2.69 5.14 14.75
CA GLY A 76 2.35 5.79 16.01
C GLY A 76 3.43 5.63 17.07
N VAL A 77 3.00 5.84 18.32
CA VAL A 77 3.84 5.64 19.52
C VAL A 77 4.13 4.17 19.75
N ILE A 78 3.19 3.28 19.40
CA ILE A 78 3.39 1.84 19.47
C ILE A 78 4.30 1.42 18.32
N LYS A 79 5.42 0.78 18.68
CA LYS A 79 6.43 0.33 17.73
C LYS A 79 5.81 -0.60 16.68
N ASP A 80 6.20 -0.38 15.42
CA ASP A 80 5.78 -1.19 14.27
C ASP A 80 4.27 -1.17 13.96
N VAL A 81 3.50 -0.30 14.63
CA VAL A 81 2.05 -0.14 14.42
C VAL A 81 1.77 1.13 13.64
N VAL A 82 1.01 1.00 12.56
CA VAL A 82 0.54 2.15 11.78
C VAL A 82 -0.61 2.83 12.50
N ASP A 83 -0.48 4.15 12.66
CA ASP A 83 -1.46 5.04 13.29
C ASP A 83 -2.28 5.78 12.23
N LYS A 84 -1.65 6.18 11.12
CA LYS A 84 -2.33 6.92 10.05
C LYS A 84 -1.91 6.50 8.65
N VAL A 85 -2.83 6.65 7.71
CA VAL A 85 -2.62 6.42 6.28
C VAL A 85 -2.97 7.68 5.49
N SER A 86 -2.15 8.03 4.51
CA SER A 86 -2.49 9.04 3.50
C SER A 86 -2.54 8.36 2.13
N VAL A 87 -3.54 8.73 1.34
CA VAL A 87 -3.85 8.11 0.05
C VAL A 87 -3.63 9.12 -1.05
N GLU A 88 -2.99 8.69 -2.13
CA GLU A 88 -2.79 9.49 -3.34
C GLU A 88 -3.31 8.71 -4.55
N GLY A 89 -3.82 9.44 -5.53
CA GLY A 89 -4.35 8.84 -6.75
C GLY A 89 -4.75 9.88 -7.78
N ILE A 90 -5.57 9.46 -8.72
CA ILE A 90 -6.09 10.30 -9.78
C ILE A 90 -7.62 10.28 -9.81
N ILE A 91 -8.18 11.42 -10.16
CA ILE A 91 -9.54 11.61 -10.62
C ILE A 91 -9.45 11.97 -12.10
N GLN A 92 -10.21 11.29 -12.94
CA GLN A 92 -10.30 11.61 -14.36
C GLN A 92 -11.65 12.27 -14.64
N ASP A 93 -11.67 13.25 -15.53
CA ASP A 93 -12.92 13.71 -16.12
C ASP A 93 -13.43 12.62 -17.08
N ALA A 94 -14.70 12.23 -16.95
CA ALA A 94 -15.29 11.25 -17.86
C ALA A 94 -15.35 11.71 -19.32
N THR A 95 -15.25 13.03 -19.55
CA THR A 95 -15.41 13.66 -20.85
C THR A 95 -14.10 14.24 -21.43
N SER A 96 -13.01 14.23 -20.67
CA SER A 96 -11.72 14.79 -21.10
C SER A 96 -10.56 13.86 -20.78
N THR A 97 -9.37 14.18 -21.31
CA THR A 97 -8.12 13.48 -20.98
C THR A 97 -7.44 14.05 -19.74
N ASP A 98 -8.07 15.01 -19.06
CA ASP A 98 -7.47 15.69 -17.92
C ASP A 98 -7.50 14.80 -16.68
N GLU A 99 -6.33 14.66 -16.05
CA GLU A 99 -6.16 13.93 -14.81
C GLU A 99 -5.87 14.88 -13.65
N LEU A 100 -6.73 14.87 -12.65
CA LEU A 100 -6.52 15.57 -11.39
C LEU A 100 -5.87 14.62 -10.39
N LYS A 101 -4.68 14.98 -9.90
CA LYS A 101 -4.04 14.26 -8.80
C LYS A 101 -4.65 14.70 -7.48
N PHE A 102 -5.11 13.76 -6.67
CA PHE A 102 -5.56 14.04 -5.32
C PHE A 102 -4.61 13.43 -4.29
N LYS A 103 -4.65 14.02 -3.10
CA LYS A 103 -4.01 13.51 -1.91
C LYS A 103 -4.93 13.75 -0.72
N THR A 104 -5.15 12.72 0.08
CA THR A 104 -5.86 12.87 1.35
C THR A 104 -4.91 13.38 2.43
N ASP A 105 -5.45 14.06 3.44
CA ASP A 105 -4.74 14.20 4.70
C ASP A 105 -4.56 12.83 5.37
N TRP A 106 -3.88 12.79 6.51
CA TRP A 106 -3.65 11.60 7.31
C TRP A 106 -4.95 11.09 7.94
N LEU A 107 -5.47 10.00 7.40
CA LEU A 107 -6.62 9.27 7.92
C LEU A 107 -6.18 8.39 9.08
N SER A 108 -6.87 8.49 10.22
CA SER A 108 -6.60 7.63 11.37
C SER A 108 -6.92 6.16 11.06
N VAL A 109 -6.01 5.26 11.42
CA VAL A 109 -6.25 3.82 11.40
C VAL A 109 -6.89 3.47 12.74
N GLU A 110 -8.21 3.65 12.82
CA GLU A 110 -8.96 3.25 14.00
C GLU A 110 -9.16 1.74 13.99
N TYR A 111 -8.54 1.04 14.95
CA TYR A 111 -8.65 -0.41 15.12
C TYR A 111 -10.07 -0.88 15.56
N ALA A 112 -11.02 0.05 15.69
CA ALA A 112 -12.44 -0.25 15.86
C ALA A 112 -13.05 -0.84 14.58
N ASP A 113 -12.65 -0.35 13.39
CA ASP A 113 -12.88 -1.06 12.13
C ASP A 113 -11.69 -1.97 11.84
N ARG A 114 -11.78 -3.19 12.36
CA ARG A 114 -10.75 -4.22 12.19
C ARG A 114 -10.44 -4.47 10.71
N THR A 115 -11.39 -4.28 9.79
CA THR A 115 -11.19 -4.57 8.37
C THR A 115 -10.16 -3.64 7.73
N PHE A 116 -10.23 -2.35 8.05
CA PHE A 116 -9.29 -1.37 7.53
C PHE A 116 -7.90 -1.57 8.11
N ALA A 117 -7.79 -1.69 9.43
CA ALA A 117 -6.50 -1.90 10.10
C ALA A 117 -5.80 -3.20 9.66
N ILE A 118 -6.55 -4.30 9.54
CA ILE A 118 -6.04 -5.58 9.01
C ILE A 118 -5.55 -5.40 7.57
N SER A 119 -6.33 -4.74 6.71
CA SER A 119 -5.95 -4.55 5.30
C SER A 119 -4.70 -3.67 5.14
N VAL A 120 -4.52 -2.67 6.01
CA VAL A 120 -3.28 -1.87 6.07
C VAL A 120 -2.09 -2.76 6.44
N GLN A 121 -2.23 -3.58 7.48
CA GLN A 121 -1.15 -4.46 7.92
C GLN A 121 -0.82 -5.54 6.89
N ASP A 122 -1.82 -6.19 6.29
CA ASP A 122 -1.66 -7.19 5.22
C ASP A 122 -0.82 -6.62 4.07
N LEU A 123 -1.12 -5.38 3.65
CA LEU A 123 -0.37 -4.72 2.58
C LEU A 123 1.09 -4.46 2.97
N ILE A 124 1.33 -4.01 4.21
CA ILE A 124 2.69 -3.79 4.72
C ILE A 124 3.48 -5.09 4.77
N ASP A 125 2.86 -6.17 5.24
CA ASP A 125 3.49 -7.49 5.31
C ASP A 125 3.85 -8.00 3.92
N GLU A 126 2.98 -7.81 2.93
CA GLU A 126 3.30 -8.15 1.55
C GLU A 126 4.43 -7.29 0.96
N CYS A 127 4.47 -6.00 1.28
CA CYS A 127 5.61 -5.15 0.92
C CYS A 127 6.91 -5.66 1.52
N VAL A 128 6.90 -6.07 2.81
CA VAL A 128 8.06 -6.65 3.49
C VAL A 128 8.51 -7.94 2.80
N ARG A 129 7.58 -8.84 2.44
CA ARG A 129 7.88 -10.09 1.73
C ARG A 129 8.46 -9.82 0.35
N PHE A 130 7.91 -8.84 -0.37
CA PHE A 130 8.40 -8.39 -1.67
C PHE A 130 9.84 -7.86 -1.57
N ILE A 131 10.10 -6.93 -0.64
CA ILE A 131 11.45 -6.37 -0.40
C ILE A 131 12.45 -7.46 -0.02
N ALA A 132 12.05 -8.41 0.83
CA ALA A 132 12.92 -9.49 1.28
C ALA A 132 13.24 -10.52 0.19
N GLY A 133 12.63 -10.42 -1.01
CA GLY A 133 12.80 -11.40 -2.08
C GLY A 133 12.29 -12.79 -1.69
N LYS A 134 11.45 -12.90 -0.65
CA LYS A 134 10.80 -14.16 -0.28
C LYS A 134 9.76 -14.49 -1.35
N ARG A 135 10.23 -15.11 -2.43
CA ARG A 135 9.41 -15.86 -3.37
C ARG A 135 8.63 -16.89 -2.56
N ALA A 136 7.38 -17.15 -2.90
CA ALA A 136 6.55 -18.17 -2.25
C ALA A 136 7.04 -19.62 -2.52
N GLN A 137 8.35 -19.86 -2.59
CA GLN A 137 8.92 -21.20 -2.54
C GLN A 137 8.71 -21.87 -1.16
N GLY A 138 8.16 -21.16 -0.17
CA GLY A 138 7.77 -21.74 1.11
C GLY A 138 6.59 -22.72 1.07
N ASN A 139 5.82 -22.78 -0.04
CA ASN A 139 4.72 -23.74 -0.21
C ASN A 139 5.02 -24.86 -1.22
N LEU A 140 6.22 -24.89 -1.82
CA LEU A 140 6.62 -25.94 -2.77
C LEU A 140 7.39 -27.10 -2.12
N PHE A 141 7.72 -26.97 -0.83
CA PHE A 141 8.30 -28.05 -0.03
C PHE A 141 7.49 -28.18 1.26
N THR A 142 6.21 -28.58 1.14
CA THR A 142 5.60 -29.34 2.23
C THR A 142 6.26 -30.71 2.18
N ASN A 143 6.95 -31.07 3.27
CA ASN A 143 7.69 -32.31 3.43
C ASN A 143 6.89 -33.51 2.91
N GLU A 144 7.35 -34.10 1.80
CA GLU A 144 7.20 -35.54 1.58
C GLU A 144 8.38 -36.19 2.31
N GLU A 145 8.15 -36.58 3.57
CA GLU A 145 8.85 -37.72 4.18
C GLU A 145 8.20 -39.03 3.69
#